data_AF-A0A2T6CIX4-F1
#
_entry.id   AF-A0A2T6CIX4-F1
#
_cell.length_a   1.000
_cell.length_b   1.000
_cell.length_c   1.000
_cell.angle_alpha   90.00
_cell.angle_beta   90.00
_cell.angle_gamma   90.00
#
_symmetry.space_group_name_H-M   'P 1'
#
loop_
_entity.id
_entity.type
_entity.pdbx_description
1 polymer ?
#
loop_
_entity_poly.entity_id
_entity_poly.type
_entity_poly.pdbx_seq_one_letter_code
_entity_poly.pdbx_strand_id
1 'polypeptide(L)'
;MTGADVAIVLQDAFWQAGEALMYRHTTPWELDEALSDWGYTMGPCEAQDLIGLEKVLARDPNRPVPILPRMVAEGRIGKSGGVGYYRYPGGGGAVIDPLIEDMFREEAWFAGDDRSEISDAQIVRAMNAALVQALDRLSLLDTKALSVLARAVHFPKGKTLRELTLRA
;
A
#
# COMPACT_ATOMS: atom_id res chain seq x y z
N MET A 1 1.03 -2.73 23.98
CA MET A 1 1.13 -2.13 22.65
C MET A 1 0.84 -0.64 22.78
N THR A 2 1.82 0.21 22.47
CA THR A 2 1.65 1.68 22.46
C THR A 2 0.79 2.10 21.26
N GLY A 3 0.31 3.35 21.23
CA GLY A 3 -0.40 3.87 20.06
C GLY A 3 0.45 3.89 18.77
N ALA A 4 1.78 3.97 18.91
CA ALA A 4 2.71 3.88 17.78
C ALA A 4 2.79 2.44 17.24
N ASP A 5 2.85 1.45 18.13
CA ASP A 5 2.88 0.04 17.75
C ASP A 5 1.59 -0.36 16.99
N VAL A 6 0.42 0.12 17.44
CA VAL A 6 -0.87 -0.12 16.76
C VAL A 6 -0.86 0.48 15.35
N ALA A 7 -0.31 1.70 15.21
CA ALA A 7 -0.22 2.36 13.90
C ALA A 7 0.67 1.59 12.93
N ILE A 8 1.80 1.04 13.40
CA ILE A 8 2.70 0.20 12.59
C ILE A 8 1.97 -1.05 12.11
N VAL A 9 1.25 -1.76 13.00
CA VAL A 9 0.50 -2.98 12.62
C VAL A 9 -0.55 -2.68 11.54
N LEU A 10 -1.28 -1.58 11.67
CA LEU A 10 -2.29 -1.17 10.68
C LEU A 10 -1.65 -0.75 9.35
N GLN A 11 -0.54 -0.01 9.41
CA GLN A 11 0.20 0.44 8.24
C GLN A 11 0.80 -0.75 7.47
N ASP A 12 1.43 -1.69 8.16
CA ASP A 12 2.03 -2.87 7.55
C ASP A 12 0.95 -3.78 6.94
N ALA A 13 -0.20 -3.97 7.60
CA ALA A 13 -1.32 -4.73 7.04
C ALA A 13 -1.87 -4.08 5.75
N PHE A 14 -1.96 -2.76 5.70
CA PHE A 14 -2.41 -2.02 4.53
C PHE A 14 -1.42 -2.10 3.37
N TRP A 15 -0.12 -1.95 3.63
CA TRP A 15 0.90 -2.03 2.59
C TRP A 15 1.07 -3.45 2.04
N GLN A 16 1.05 -4.47 2.91
CA GLN A 16 1.10 -5.87 2.47
C GLN A 16 -0.12 -6.24 1.60
N ALA A 17 -1.30 -5.70 1.89
CA ALA A 17 -2.47 -5.87 1.03
C ALA A 17 -2.27 -5.23 -0.35
N GLY A 18 -1.70 -4.01 -0.38
CA GLY A 18 -1.36 -3.32 -1.64
C GLY A 18 -0.34 -4.10 -2.47
N GLU A 19 0.73 -4.58 -1.83
CA GLU A 19 1.73 -5.43 -2.47
C GLU A 19 1.11 -6.69 -3.07
N ALA A 20 0.23 -7.38 -2.33
CA ALA A 20 -0.46 -8.57 -2.81
C ALA A 20 -1.43 -8.28 -3.97
N LEU A 21 -2.10 -7.13 -3.98
CA LEU A 21 -2.95 -6.71 -5.10
C LEU A 21 -2.12 -6.38 -6.33
N MET A 22 -1.04 -5.61 -6.20
CA MET A 22 -0.18 -5.28 -7.34
C MET A 22 0.51 -6.50 -7.91
N TYR A 23 0.87 -7.46 -7.05
CA TYR A 23 1.43 -8.75 -7.46
C TYR A 23 0.48 -9.56 -8.37
N ARG A 24 -0.83 -9.40 -8.23
CA ARG A 24 -1.82 -10.23 -8.95
C ARG A 24 -2.69 -9.48 -9.97
N HIS A 25 -3.00 -8.21 -9.75
CA HIS A 25 -4.19 -7.62 -10.36
C HIS A 25 -4.10 -6.15 -10.79
N THR A 26 -3.12 -5.37 -10.31
CA THR A 26 -3.06 -3.91 -10.58
C THR A 26 -1.63 -3.36 -10.61
N THR A 27 -1.48 -2.09 -10.95
CA THR A 27 -0.24 -1.31 -10.95
C THR A 27 -0.18 -0.36 -9.74
N PRO A 28 1.00 0.20 -9.39
CA PRO A 28 1.11 1.18 -8.30
C PRO A 28 0.24 2.41 -8.46
N TRP A 29 0.12 2.95 -9.68
CA TRP A 29 -0.65 4.17 -9.94
C TRP A 29 -2.16 3.91 -9.92
N GLU A 30 -2.65 2.79 -10.46
CA GLU A 30 -4.05 2.40 -10.33
C GLU A 30 -4.45 2.17 -8.87
N LEU A 31 -3.58 1.52 -8.08
CA LEU A 31 -3.81 1.32 -6.65
C LEU A 31 -3.91 2.64 -5.89
N ASP A 32 -2.92 3.53 -6.09
CA ASP A 32 -2.91 4.84 -5.43
C ASP A 32 -4.08 5.72 -5.90
N GLU A 33 -4.38 5.75 -7.20
CA GLU A 33 -5.50 6.52 -7.80
C GLU A 33 -6.84 6.04 -7.25
N ALA A 34 -7.12 4.73 -7.25
CA ALA A 34 -8.36 4.17 -6.71
C ALA A 34 -8.57 4.55 -5.23
N LEU A 35 -7.50 4.57 -4.43
CA LEU A 35 -7.56 4.97 -3.03
C LEU A 35 -7.74 6.47 -2.87
N SER A 36 -7.05 7.28 -3.68
CA SER A 36 -7.20 8.73 -3.69
C SER A 36 -8.61 9.16 -4.10
N ASP A 37 -9.19 8.54 -5.12
CA ASP A 37 -10.57 8.78 -5.56
C ASP A 37 -11.59 8.39 -4.50
N TRP A 38 -11.32 7.32 -3.74
CA TRP A 38 -12.15 6.99 -2.59
C TRP A 38 -11.99 7.98 -1.42
N GLY A 39 -10.88 8.71 -1.35
CA GLY A 39 -10.65 9.85 -0.46
C GLY A 39 -9.37 9.78 0.37
N TYR A 40 -8.52 8.75 0.21
CA TYR A 40 -7.24 8.68 0.92
C TYR A 40 -6.36 9.85 0.50
N THR A 41 -5.74 10.52 1.47
CA THR A 41 -4.91 11.71 1.17
C THR A 41 -3.61 11.34 0.44
N MET A 42 -3.18 10.09 0.58
CA MET A 42 -1.98 9.57 -0.06
C MET A 42 -2.11 8.05 -0.20
N GLY A 43 -1.77 7.53 -1.37
CA GLY A 43 -1.76 6.09 -1.62
C GLY A 43 -0.56 5.39 -0.97
N PRO A 44 -0.63 4.05 -0.79
CA PRO A 44 0.42 3.27 -0.16
C PRO A 44 1.76 3.30 -0.90
N CYS A 45 1.77 3.43 -2.23
CA CYS A 45 3.03 3.40 -2.99
C CYS A 45 3.81 4.69 -2.81
N GLU A 46 3.17 5.86 -2.99
CA GLU A 46 3.84 7.14 -2.72
C GLU A 46 4.24 7.28 -1.24
N ALA A 47 3.40 6.82 -0.30
CA ALA A 47 3.73 6.86 1.13
C ALA A 47 4.99 6.05 1.48
N GLN A 48 5.15 4.86 0.87
CA GLN A 48 6.35 4.03 1.06
C GLN A 48 7.60 4.69 0.44
N ASP A 49 7.47 5.28 -0.75
CA ASP A 49 8.56 6.01 -1.40
C ASP A 49 9.03 7.21 -0.58
N LEU A 50 8.12 7.90 0.12
CA LEU A 50 8.47 8.99 1.04
C LEU A 50 9.28 8.51 2.24
N ILE A 51 8.99 7.31 2.76
CA ILE A 51 9.68 6.74 3.92
C ILE A 51 11.06 6.19 3.50
N GLY A 52 11.11 5.58 2.32
CA GLY A 52 12.26 4.89 1.77
C GLY A 52 12.08 3.37 1.86
N LEU A 53 12.20 2.69 0.73
CA LEU A 53 11.80 1.28 0.57
C LEU A 53 12.65 0.32 1.40
N GLU A 54 13.95 0.59 1.57
CA GLU A 54 14.82 -0.17 2.47
C GLU A 54 14.33 -0.16 3.91
N LYS A 55 13.85 0.99 4.40
CA LYS A 55 13.33 1.12 5.77
C LYS A 55 11.99 0.40 5.92
N VAL A 56 11.17 0.40 4.87
CA VAL A 56 9.91 -0.33 4.86
C VAL A 56 10.16 -1.84 4.86
N LEU A 57 11.12 -2.32 4.06
CA LEU A 57 11.53 -3.72 4.04
C LEU A 57 12.14 -4.16 5.38
N ALA A 58 12.94 -3.31 6.02
CA ALA A 58 13.57 -3.63 7.30
C ALA A 58 12.59 -3.88 8.46
N ARG A 59 11.33 -3.41 8.35
CA ARG A 59 10.28 -3.69 9.36
C ARG A 59 9.84 -5.15 9.34
N ASP A 60 9.71 -5.70 8.13
CA ASP A 60 9.37 -7.11 7.90
C ASP A 60 10.07 -7.59 6.62
N PRO A 61 11.25 -8.21 6.76
CA PRO A 61 11.99 -8.77 5.61
C PRO A 61 11.29 -9.99 4.99
N ASN A 62 10.42 -10.67 5.74
CA ASN A 62 9.74 -11.89 5.30
C ASN A 62 8.42 -11.54 4.62
N ARG A 63 8.51 -10.77 3.52
CA ARG A 63 7.35 -10.29 2.80
C ARG A 63 6.54 -11.44 2.18
N PRO A 64 5.19 -11.37 2.19
CA PRO A 64 4.35 -12.38 1.57
C PRO A 64 4.54 -12.51 0.06
N VAL A 65 5.01 -11.45 -0.60
CA VAL A 65 5.30 -11.40 -2.03
C VAL A 65 6.70 -10.83 -2.28
N PRO A 66 7.40 -11.23 -3.36
CA PRO A 66 8.81 -10.92 -3.58
C PRO A 66 9.08 -9.49 -4.08
N ILE A 67 8.05 -8.67 -4.28
CA ILE A 67 8.14 -7.36 -4.94
C ILE A 67 9.05 -6.39 -4.18
N LEU A 68 8.70 -6.02 -2.94
CA LEU A 68 9.47 -5.03 -2.20
C LEU A 68 10.94 -5.46 -1.99
N PRO A 69 11.24 -6.73 -1.63
CA PRO A 69 12.62 -7.23 -1.61
C PRO A 69 13.35 -7.04 -2.94
N ARG A 70 12.70 -7.35 -4.07
CA ARG A 70 13.28 -7.20 -5.40
C ARG A 70 13.51 -5.74 -5.77
N MET A 71 12.54 -4.85 -5.49
CA MET A 71 12.68 -3.41 -5.70
C MET A 71 13.91 -2.85 -4.99
N VAL A 72 14.09 -3.21 -3.71
CA VAL A 72 15.26 -2.78 -2.92
C VAL A 72 16.56 -3.35 -3.51
N ALA A 73 16.57 -4.63 -3.89
CA ALA A 73 17.75 -5.27 -4.50
C ALA A 73 18.15 -4.62 -5.85
N GLU A 74 17.19 -4.10 -6.60
CA GLU A 74 17.42 -3.35 -7.86
C GLU A 74 17.74 -1.86 -7.63
N GLY A 75 17.88 -1.42 -6.37
CA GLY A 75 18.29 -0.05 -6.04
C GLY A 75 17.15 0.98 -6.06
N ARG A 76 15.88 0.55 -5.97
CA ARG A 76 14.75 1.46 -5.78
C ARG A 76 14.69 1.90 -4.32
N ILE A 77 15.27 3.06 -4.03
CA ILE A 77 15.40 3.60 -2.65
C ILE A 77 14.12 4.33 -2.19
N GLY A 78 13.30 4.81 -3.11
CA GLY A 78 12.18 5.73 -2.86
C GLY A 78 12.51 7.16 -3.30
N LYS A 79 11.72 8.12 -2.84
CA LYS A 79 11.78 9.53 -3.27
C LYS A 79 13.16 10.17 -3.05
N SER A 80 13.87 9.81 -1.99
CA SER A 80 15.22 10.34 -1.71
C SER A 80 16.29 9.85 -2.69
N GLY A 81 16.09 8.69 -3.31
CA GLY A 81 16.98 8.16 -4.36
C GLY A 81 16.50 8.48 -5.78
N GLY A 82 15.39 9.20 -5.94
CA GLY A 82 14.82 9.56 -7.24
C GLY A 82 14.01 8.45 -7.92
N VAL A 83 13.99 7.23 -7.36
CA VAL A 83 13.25 6.09 -7.91
C VAL A 83 12.80 5.12 -6.80
N GLY A 84 11.53 4.74 -6.84
CA GLY A 84 10.81 3.89 -5.89
C GLY A 84 9.74 3.08 -6.61
N TYR A 85 8.49 3.09 -6.14
CA TYR A 85 7.33 2.73 -6.97
C TYR A 85 7.15 3.72 -8.14
N TYR A 86 7.54 4.98 -7.93
CA TYR A 86 7.55 6.03 -8.95
C TYR A 86 8.96 6.54 -9.22
N ARG A 87 9.12 7.28 -10.32
CA ARG A 87 10.29 8.14 -10.57
C ARG A 87 10.03 9.55 -10.06
N TYR A 88 11.08 10.23 -9.63
CA TYR A 88 11.02 11.57 -9.06
C TYR A 88 12.05 12.51 -9.73
N PRO A 89 11.86 12.88 -11.01
CA PRO A 89 12.79 13.75 -11.72
C PRO A 89 12.73 15.17 -11.13
N GLY A 90 13.87 15.67 -10.64
CA GLY A 90 14.02 17.08 -10.25
C GLY A 90 13.06 17.58 -9.17
N GLY A 91 12.48 16.70 -8.35
CA GLY A 91 11.54 17.07 -7.28
C GLY A 91 10.11 17.41 -7.75
N GLY A 92 9.78 17.20 -9.03
CA GLY A 92 8.50 17.61 -9.64
C GLY A 92 7.27 16.76 -9.31
N GLY A 93 7.39 15.81 -8.37
CA GLY A 93 6.32 14.88 -8.01
C GLY A 93 6.56 13.45 -8.52
N ALA A 94 5.60 12.58 -8.25
CA ALA A 94 5.63 11.18 -8.67
C ALA A 94 5.36 11.08 -10.19
N VAL A 95 6.18 10.31 -10.89
CA VAL A 95 6.04 10.01 -12.33
C VAL A 95 6.01 8.51 -12.51
N ILE A 96 5.08 8.01 -13.33
CA ILE A 96 4.96 6.59 -13.65
C ILE A 96 6.30 6.05 -14.18
N ASP A 97 6.62 4.85 -13.71
CA ASP A 97 7.78 4.07 -14.13
C ASP A 97 7.33 2.69 -14.64
N PRO A 98 7.18 2.51 -15.96
CA PRO A 98 6.70 1.24 -16.52
C PRO A 98 7.54 0.02 -16.12
N LEU A 99 8.83 0.22 -15.77
CA LEU A 99 9.71 -0.86 -15.35
C LEU A 99 9.24 -1.55 -14.05
N ILE A 100 8.48 -0.86 -13.20
CA ILE A 100 7.94 -1.51 -12.01
C ILE A 100 6.80 -2.47 -12.36
N GLU A 101 5.99 -2.11 -13.35
CA GLU A 101 4.92 -2.98 -13.85
C GLU A 101 5.49 -4.23 -14.50
N ASP A 102 6.55 -4.09 -15.29
CA ASP A 102 7.27 -5.22 -15.88
C ASP A 102 7.78 -6.19 -14.78
N MET A 103 8.33 -5.66 -13.69
CA MET A 103 8.73 -6.47 -12.53
C MET A 103 7.56 -7.25 -11.93
N PHE A 104 6.41 -6.60 -11.70
CA PHE A 104 5.22 -7.28 -11.18
C PHE A 104 4.74 -8.40 -12.11
N ARG A 105 4.73 -8.14 -13.43
CA ARG A 105 4.33 -9.11 -14.46
C ARG A 105 5.28 -10.30 -14.51
N GLU A 106 6.59 -10.06 -14.42
CA GLU A 106 7.61 -11.09 -14.42
C GLU A 106 7.52 -12.00 -13.19
N GLU A 107 7.37 -11.43 -11.99
CA GLU A 107 7.24 -12.22 -10.76
C GLU A 107 5.96 -13.07 -10.75
N ALA A 108 4.84 -12.50 -11.20
CA ALA A 108 3.59 -13.24 -11.34
C ALA A 108 3.71 -14.40 -12.34
N TRP A 109 4.40 -14.18 -13.46
CA TRP A 109 4.70 -15.22 -14.45
C TRP A 109 5.51 -16.36 -13.84
N PHE A 110 6.59 -16.06 -13.09
CA PHE A 110 7.41 -17.09 -12.46
C PHE A 110 6.66 -17.91 -11.41
N ALA A 111 5.66 -17.32 -10.74
CA ALA A 111 4.82 -18.02 -9.78
C ALA A 111 3.64 -18.78 -10.43
N GLY A 112 3.41 -18.63 -11.74
CA GLY A 112 2.26 -19.20 -12.42
C GLY A 112 0.92 -18.61 -11.97
N ASP A 113 0.93 -17.34 -11.52
CA ASP A 113 -0.27 -16.61 -11.11
C ASP A 113 -0.98 -16.03 -12.35
N ASP A 114 -2.30 -16.19 -12.44
CA ASP A 114 -3.09 -15.70 -13.56
C ASP A 114 -3.58 -14.28 -13.28
N ARG A 115 -2.86 -13.30 -13.85
CA ARG A 115 -3.18 -11.89 -13.63
C ARG A 115 -4.46 -11.50 -14.36
N SER A 116 -5.41 -10.97 -13.61
CA SER A 116 -6.67 -10.44 -14.11
C SER A 116 -6.93 -9.05 -13.56
N GLU A 117 -7.47 -8.17 -14.41
CA GLU A 117 -7.86 -6.81 -14.02
C GLU A 117 -8.97 -6.84 -12.98
N ILE A 118 -8.89 -5.93 -12.02
CA ILE A 118 -9.93 -5.69 -11.02
C ILE A 118 -10.31 -4.21 -11.04
N SER A 119 -11.58 -3.92 -10.76
CA SER A 119 -12.07 -2.54 -10.68
C SER A 119 -11.51 -1.78 -9.48
N ASP A 120 -11.48 -0.45 -9.55
CA ASP A 120 -11.11 0.44 -8.43
C ASP A 120 -11.91 0.12 -7.16
N ALA A 121 -13.20 -0.18 -7.31
CA ALA A 121 -14.04 -0.59 -6.20
C ALA A 121 -13.58 -1.92 -5.58
N GLN A 122 -13.10 -2.89 -6.37
CA GLN A 122 -12.49 -4.11 -5.85
C GLN A 122 -11.18 -3.85 -5.12
N ILE A 123 -10.32 -2.97 -5.67
CA ILE A 123 -9.06 -2.55 -5.06
C ILE A 123 -9.32 -1.95 -3.67
N VAL A 124 -10.17 -0.90 -3.61
CA VAL A 124 -10.49 -0.20 -2.36
C VAL A 124 -11.11 -1.15 -1.34
N ARG A 125 -12.03 -2.03 -1.76
CA ARG A 125 -12.63 -3.01 -0.85
C ARG A 125 -11.59 -3.96 -0.27
N ALA A 126 -10.65 -4.45 -1.06
CA ALA A 126 -9.59 -5.34 -0.58
C ALA A 126 -8.65 -4.63 0.41
N MET A 127 -8.24 -3.40 0.09
CA MET A 127 -7.41 -2.56 0.97
C MET A 127 -8.10 -2.25 2.31
N ASN A 128 -9.39 -1.88 2.27
CA ASN A 128 -10.18 -1.62 3.47
C ASN A 128 -10.44 -2.89 4.28
N ALA A 129 -10.67 -4.03 3.62
CA ALA A 129 -10.85 -5.31 4.30
C ALA A 129 -9.60 -5.72 5.10
N ALA A 130 -8.39 -5.42 4.62
CA ALA A 130 -7.17 -5.66 5.37
C ALA A 130 -7.10 -4.81 6.65
N LEU A 131 -7.54 -3.55 6.60
CA LEU A 131 -7.65 -2.70 7.79
C LEU A 131 -8.67 -3.24 8.79
N VAL A 132 -9.85 -3.67 8.32
CA VAL A 132 -10.88 -4.27 9.19
C VAL A 132 -10.33 -5.50 9.90
N GLN A 133 -9.68 -6.42 9.17
CA GLN A 133 -9.06 -7.60 9.77
C GLN A 133 -7.98 -7.24 10.79
N ALA A 134 -7.16 -6.22 10.52
CA ALA A 134 -6.15 -5.76 11.45
C ALA A 134 -6.77 -5.11 12.71
N LEU A 135 -7.80 -4.28 12.55
CA LEU A 135 -8.54 -3.67 13.67
C LEU A 135 -9.22 -4.72 14.54
N ASP A 136 -9.82 -5.75 13.95
CA ASP A 136 -10.45 -6.86 14.68
C ASP A 136 -9.41 -7.66 15.48
N ARG A 137 -8.25 -7.97 14.89
CA ARG A 137 -7.13 -8.61 15.61
C ARG A 137 -6.62 -7.77 16.78
N LEU A 138 -6.73 -6.45 16.68
CA LEU A 138 -6.32 -5.49 17.70
C LEU A 138 -7.45 -5.14 18.68
N SER A 139 -8.67 -5.66 18.48
CA SER A 139 -9.88 -5.32 19.23
C SER A 139 -10.15 -3.80 19.32
N LEU A 140 -9.95 -3.08 18.21
CA LEU A 140 -9.99 -1.61 18.14
C LEU A 140 -11.22 -1.11 17.36
N LEU A 141 -12.31 -0.73 18.04
CA LEU A 141 -13.64 -0.55 17.40
C LEU A 141 -14.28 0.85 17.53
N ASP A 142 -13.51 1.90 17.83
CA ASP A 142 -14.08 3.22 18.16
C ASP A 142 -13.31 4.43 17.58
N THR A 143 -13.59 5.63 18.09
CA THR A 143 -12.95 6.90 17.68
C THR A 143 -11.42 6.87 17.79
N LYS A 144 -10.87 6.05 18.70
CA LYS A 144 -9.43 5.85 18.80
C LYS A 144 -8.90 5.19 17.52
N ALA A 145 -9.63 4.24 16.94
CA ALA A 145 -9.24 3.60 15.69
C ALA A 145 -9.11 4.59 14.53
N LEU A 146 -10.09 5.50 14.38
CA LEU A 146 -10.03 6.54 13.34
C LEU A 146 -8.80 7.44 13.49
N SER A 147 -8.45 7.81 14.73
CA SER A 147 -7.26 8.63 14.99
C SER A 147 -5.95 7.91 14.62
N VAL A 148 -5.91 6.59 14.84
CA VAL A 148 -4.74 5.77 14.49
C VAL A 148 -4.67 5.54 12.98
N LEU A 149 -5.79 5.22 12.33
CA LEU A 149 -5.87 5.05 10.87
C LEU A 149 -5.46 6.32 10.12
N ALA A 150 -5.90 7.50 10.58
CA ALA A 150 -5.51 8.77 9.98
C ALA A 150 -3.99 8.98 10.00
N ARG A 151 -3.33 8.54 11.07
CA ARG A 151 -1.86 8.62 11.23
C ARG A 151 -1.11 7.50 10.52
N ALA A 152 -1.69 6.31 10.48
CA ALA A 152 -1.05 5.11 9.95
C ALA A 152 -1.11 5.04 8.43
N VAL A 153 -2.25 5.39 7.84
CA VAL A 153 -2.54 5.12 6.42
C VAL A 153 -3.22 6.29 5.72
N HIS A 154 -3.13 7.51 6.27
CA HIS A 154 -3.75 8.70 5.68
C HIS A 154 -5.26 8.56 5.45
N PHE A 155 -5.93 7.86 6.38
CA PHE A 155 -7.36 7.59 6.28
C PHE A 155 -8.19 8.88 6.14
N PRO A 156 -9.24 8.91 5.30
CA PRO A 156 -9.89 10.15 4.90
C PRO A 156 -10.60 10.85 6.06
N LYS A 157 -10.46 12.17 6.12
CA LYS A 157 -11.24 12.99 7.06
C LYS A 157 -12.72 12.92 6.68
N GLY A 158 -13.59 12.74 7.66
CA GLY A 158 -15.05 12.66 7.46
C GLY A 158 -15.57 11.25 7.19
N LYS A 159 -14.69 10.28 6.92
CA LYS A 159 -15.08 8.88 6.84
C LYS A 159 -15.11 8.19 8.19
N THR A 160 -15.93 7.15 8.29
CA THR A 160 -16.18 6.35 9.49
C THR A 160 -15.73 4.89 9.29
N LEU A 161 -15.56 4.14 10.38
CA LEU A 161 -15.22 2.72 10.30
C LEU A 161 -16.28 1.89 9.54
N ARG A 162 -17.53 2.36 9.48
CA ARG A 162 -18.58 1.71 8.70
C ARG A 162 -18.26 1.71 7.21
N GLU A 163 -17.63 2.77 6.70
CA GLU A 163 -17.29 2.86 5.27
C GLU A 163 -16.19 1.90 4.86
N LEU A 164 -15.39 1.38 5.81
CA LEU A 164 -14.43 0.30 5.52
C LEU A 164 -15.11 -1.00 5.12
N THR A 165 -16.34 -1.23 5.57
CA THR A 165 -17.10 -2.48 5.32
C THR A 165 -18.21 -2.30 4.29
N LEU A 166 -18.48 -1.07 3.85
CA LEU A 166 -19.45 -0.82 2.80
C LEU A 166 -18.94 -1.38 1.47
N ARG A 167 -19.82 -2.11 0.79
CA ARG A 167 -19.62 -2.49 -0.61
C ARG A 167 -19.81 -1.22 -1.43
N ALA A 168 -18.71 -0.58 -1.82
CA ALA A 168 -18.71 0.35 -2.94
C ALA A 168 -19.15 -0.39 -4.20
#